data_AF-A0A2J2H7D0-F1
#
_entry.id   AF-A0A2J2H7D0-F1
#
_cell.length_a   1.000
_cell.length_b   1.000
_cell.length_c   1.000
_cell.angle_alpha   90.00
_cell.angle_beta   90.00
_cell.angle_gamma   90.00
#
_symmetry.space_group_name_H-M   'P 1'
#
loop_
_entity.id
_entity.type
_entity.pdbx_description
1 polymer ?
#
loop_
_entity_poly.entity_id
_entity_poly.type
_entity_poly.pdbx_seq_one_letter_code
_entity_poly.pdbx_strand_id
1 'polypeptide(L)'
;MAKTLNISIATLYRKSLELMDMGLIDKIDKGHYIITTKGALVLTLLYLRGVSGISNDAFRSAIGKLKEDWDLAEFSDDEVISYINLINKGIAQTKIRPANICAQSLNCTLHYILQRPLHIINNNKSIINFIAEDLDLPIDKVKAAERVIAKALLEYLPTITLRDGCKVALLLQGDQSRKVTIVKVAMKCRIHGYKLGIDCPIANSLISRLFLTNKHA
;
A
#
# COMPACT_ATOMS: atom_id res chain seq x y z
N MET A 1 5.44 29.64 13.15
CA MET A 1 4.97 29.49 11.75
C MET A 1 4.88 30.81 10.98
N ALA A 2 4.00 31.77 11.30
CA ALA A 2 3.85 33.00 10.49
C ALA A 2 5.14 33.86 10.40
N LYS A 3 5.81 34.09 11.55
CA LYS A 3 7.12 34.79 11.59
C LYS A 3 8.22 34.04 10.85
N THR A 4 8.23 32.71 10.93
CA THR A 4 9.23 31.83 10.28
C THR A 4 9.08 31.82 8.76
N LEU A 5 7.85 31.89 8.26
CA LEU A 5 7.53 31.88 6.83
C LEU A 5 7.45 33.30 6.22
N ASN A 6 7.70 34.35 7.01
CA ASN A 6 7.54 35.75 6.63
C ASN A 6 6.18 36.06 5.95
N ILE A 7 5.09 35.50 6.50
CA ILE A 7 3.72 35.73 6.01
C ILE A 7 2.84 36.28 7.12
N SER A 8 1.77 36.99 6.73
CA SER A 8 0.76 37.44 7.69
C SER A 8 0.02 36.26 8.33
N ILE A 9 -0.47 36.47 9.57
CA ILE A 9 -1.28 35.48 10.28
C ILE A 9 -2.54 35.13 9.50
N ALA A 10 -3.16 36.10 8.83
CA ALA A 10 -4.33 35.89 7.99
C ALA A 10 -4.03 35.01 6.77
N THR A 11 -2.85 35.17 6.15
CA THR A 11 -2.42 34.30 5.05
C THR A 11 -2.13 32.88 5.53
N LEU A 12 -1.45 32.73 6.67
CA LEU A 12 -1.23 31.42 7.27
C LEU A 12 -2.56 30.72 7.56
N TYR A 13 -3.51 31.42 8.19
CA TYR A 13 -4.83 30.86 8.52
C TYR A 13 -5.60 30.41 7.28
N ARG A 14 -5.63 31.23 6.22
CA ARG A 14 -6.26 30.87 4.94
C ARG A 14 -5.61 29.62 4.33
N LYS A 15 -4.28 29.52 4.35
CA LYS A 15 -3.58 28.34 3.86
C LYS A 15 -3.81 27.10 4.73
N SER A 16 -3.90 27.25 6.05
CA SER A 16 -4.29 26.14 6.92
C SER A 16 -5.70 25.65 6.63
N LEU A 17 -6.67 26.54 6.37
CA LEU A 17 -8.02 26.16 5.95
C LEU A 17 -8.00 25.39 4.63
N GLU A 18 -7.30 25.88 3.61
CA GLU A 18 -7.15 25.17 2.33
C GLU A 18 -6.57 23.76 2.52
N LEU A 19 -5.56 23.60 3.38
CA LEU A 19 -4.94 22.29 3.65
C LEU A 19 -5.88 21.35 4.43
N MET A 20 -6.72 21.89 5.32
CA MET A 20 -7.75 21.12 6.03
C MET A 20 -8.88 20.69 5.10
N ASP A 21 -9.34 21.57 4.19
CA ASP A 21 -10.36 21.24 3.19
C ASP A 21 -9.87 20.14 2.23
N MET A 22 -8.56 20.10 1.96
CA MET A 22 -7.93 19.01 1.20
C MET A 22 -7.69 17.75 2.04
N GLY A 23 -7.93 17.77 3.35
CA GLY A 23 -7.69 16.68 4.29
C GLY A 23 -6.20 16.34 4.48
N LEU A 24 -5.30 17.30 4.28
CA LEU A 24 -3.84 17.12 4.43
C LEU A 24 -3.36 17.39 5.86
N ILE A 25 -4.07 18.25 6.58
CA ILE A 25 -3.82 18.51 8.00
C ILE A 25 -5.15 18.52 8.76
N ASP A 26 -5.09 18.25 10.06
CA ASP A 26 -6.20 18.45 10.98
C ASP A 26 -5.82 19.45 12.06
N LYS A 27 -6.81 20.16 12.58
CA LYS A 27 -6.64 21.08 13.70
C LYS A 27 -6.99 20.39 15.01
N ILE A 28 -6.04 20.34 15.94
CA ILE A 28 -6.26 19.82 17.29
C ILE A 28 -6.69 20.95 18.23
N ASP A 29 -5.97 22.07 18.19
CA ASP A 29 -6.23 23.23 19.04
C ASP A 29 -5.85 24.53 18.31
N LYS A 30 -6.06 25.69 18.95
CA LYS A 30 -5.76 27.01 18.41
C LYS A 30 -4.29 27.14 18.04
N GLY A 31 -4.01 27.12 16.73
CA GLY A 31 -2.66 27.23 16.19
C GLY A 31 -1.87 25.92 16.19
N HIS A 32 -2.50 24.82 16.62
CA HIS A 32 -1.91 23.49 16.66
C HIS A 32 -2.55 22.60 15.59
N TYR A 33 -1.75 22.19 14.61
CA TYR A 33 -2.16 21.35 13.50
C TYR A 33 -1.32 20.09 13.47
N ILE A 34 -1.92 18.99 13.04
CA ILE A 34 -1.22 17.74 12.74
C ILE A 34 -1.35 17.40 11.28
N ILE A 35 -0.36 16.69 10.75
CA ILE A 35 -0.43 16.14 9.41
C ILE A 35 -1.27 14.86 9.42
N THR A 36 -2.19 14.72 8.47
CA THR A 36 -2.97 13.49 8.30
C THR A 36 -2.13 12.43 7.56
N THR A 37 -2.59 11.18 7.54
CA THR A 37 -1.97 10.12 6.72
C THR A 37 -1.89 10.51 5.25
N LYS A 38 -2.96 11.14 4.73
CA LYS A 38 -3.00 11.69 3.37
C LYS A 38 -1.98 12.81 3.18
N GLY A 39 -1.88 13.74 4.13
CA GLY A 39 -0.87 14.79 4.13
C GLY A 39 0.55 14.23 4.08
N ALA A 40 0.84 13.23 4.91
CA ALA A 40 2.14 12.57 4.96
C ALA A 40 2.47 11.88 3.63
N LEU A 41 1.51 11.17 3.02
CA LEU A 41 1.72 10.56 1.71
C LEU A 41 1.96 11.61 0.62
N VAL A 42 1.15 12.67 0.56
CA VAL A 42 1.30 13.74 -0.42
C VAL A 42 2.66 14.43 -0.27
N LEU A 43 3.07 14.76 0.96
CA LEU A 43 4.37 15.36 1.24
C LEU A 43 5.52 14.46 0.77
N THR A 44 5.41 13.16 1.04
CA THR A 44 6.39 12.16 0.60
C THR A 44 6.46 12.07 -0.93
N LEU A 45 5.32 12.04 -1.61
CA LEU A 45 5.26 11.99 -3.08
C LEU A 45 5.85 13.25 -3.72
N LEU A 46 5.58 14.43 -3.16
CA LEU A 46 6.15 15.70 -3.65
C LEU A 46 7.68 15.72 -3.50
N TYR A 47 8.19 15.26 -2.35
CA TYR A 47 9.63 15.14 -2.12
C TYR A 47 10.29 14.20 -3.14
N LEU A 48 9.72 13.00 -3.35
CA LEU A 48 10.23 12.02 -4.30
C LEU A 48 10.17 12.49 -5.77
N ARG A 49 9.27 13.44 -6.09
CA ARG A 49 9.19 14.10 -7.40
C ARG A 49 10.19 15.26 -7.56
N GLY A 50 10.97 15.58 -6.53
CA GLY A 50 11.93 16.68 -6.56
C GLY A 50 11.30 18.07 -6.43
N VAL A 51 10.10 18.18 -5.85
CA VAL A 51 9.49 19.48 -5.56
C VAL A 51 10.34 20.19 -4.51
N SER A 52 10.79 21.40 -4.85
CA SER A 52 11.63 22.22 -3.97
C SER A 52 10.87 22.69 -2.73
N GLY A 53 11.62 23.01 -1.67
CA GLY A 53 11.06 23.55 -0.42
C GLY A 53 10.60 22.50 0.60
N ILE A 54 10.80 21.21 0.34
CA ILE A 54 10.58 20.12 1.29
C ILE A 54 11.93 19.64 1.83
N SER A 55 12.16 19.77 3.13
CA SER A 55 13.40 19.29 3.76
C SER A 55 13.41 17.76 3.90
N ASN A 56 14.61 17.18 3.96
CA ASN A 56 14.76 15.75 4.26
C ASN A 56 14.16 15.39 5.64
N ASP A 57 14.22 16.29 6.62
CA ASP A 57 13.63 16.06 7.95
C ASP A 57 12.10 15.98 7.88
N ALA A 58 11.46 16.83 7.07
CA ALA A 58 10.02 16.78 6.84
C ALA A 58 9.63 15.49 6.12
N PHE A 59 10.43 15.07 5.13
CA PHE A 59 10.25 13.79 4.44
C PHE A 59 10.38 12.59 5.40
N ARG A 60 11.41 12.55 6.24
CA ARG A 60 11.60 11.47 7.24
C ARG A 60 10.48 11.45 8.28
N SER A 61 10.03 12.61 8.73
CA SER A 61 8.88 12.72 9.63
C SER A 61 7.59 12.19 8.97
N ALA A 62 7.38 12.47 7.69
CA ALA A 62 6.25 11.95 6.93
C ALA A 62 6.30 10.42 6.80
N ILE A 63 7.48 9.85 6.52
CA ILE A 63 7.67 8.38 6.51
C ILE A 63 7.36 7.78 7.89
N GLY A 64 7.83 8.41 8.98
CA GLY A 64 7.52 7.99 10.34
C GLY A 64 6.01 7.98 10.60
N LYS A 65 5.30 9.04 10.20
CA LYS A 65 3.84 9.13 10.33
C LYS A 65 3.11 8.05 9.52
N LEU A 66 3.53 7.81 8.28
CA LEU A 66 2.96 6.74 7.46
C LEU A 66 3.22 5.37 8.08
N LYS A 67 4.39 5.14 8.68
CA LYS A 67 4.69 3.89 9.37
C LYS A 67 3.82 3.68 10.59
N GLU A 68 3.54 4.72 11.34
CA GLU A 68 2.61 4.68 12.47
C GLU A 68 1.19 4.37 11.98
N ASP A 69 0.67 5.16 11.05
CA ASP A 69 -0.73 5.08 10.58
C ASP A 69 -1.04 3.78 9.83
N TRP A 70 -0.05 3.21 9.13
CA TRP A 70 -0.20 1.96 8.38
C TRP A 70 0.33 0.72 9.13
N ASP A 71 0.68 0.85 10.41
CA ASP A 71 1.21 -0.24 11.23
C ASP A 71 2.44 -0.94 10.59
N LEU A 72 3.38 -0.12 10.11
CA LEU A 72 4.61 -0.55 9.43
C LEU A 72 5.86 -0.42 10.34
N ALA A 73 5.70 -0.51 11.66
CA ALA A 73 6.81 -0.39 12.60
C ALA A 73 7.93 -1.42 12.36
N GLU A 74 7.57 -2.64 11.93
CA GLU A 74 8.53 -3.74 11.64
C GLU A 74 9.21 -3.65 10.25
N PHE A 75 8.92 -2.61 9.47
CA PHE A 75 9.44 -2.41 8.11
C PHE A 75 10.50 -1.32 8.11
N SER A 76 11.57 -1.52 7.34
CA SER A 76 12.59 -0.50 7.16
C SER A 76 12.03 0.71 6.38
N ASP A 77 12.61 1.88 6.59
CA ASP A 77 12.22 3.08 5.85
C ASP A 77 12.42 2.88 4.33
N ASP A 78 13.45 2.14 3.92
CA ASP A 78 13.75 1.89 2.51
C ASP A 78 12.67 1.00 1.84
N GLU A 79 12.12 0.02 2.55
CA GLU A 79 10.97 -0.78 2.06
C GLU A 79 9.74 0.10 1.87
N VAL A 80 9.48 1.00 2.82
CA VAL A 80 8.33 1.93 2.77
C VAL A 80 8.50 2.95 1.65
N ILE A 81 9.69 3.52 1.49
CA ILE A 81 10.02 4.44 0.40
C ILE A 81 9.90 3.73 -0.95
N SER A 82 10.38 2.48 -1.05
CA SER A 82 10.23 1.67 -2.26
C SER A 82 8.76 1.46 -2.62
N TYR A 83 7.92 1.14 -1.63
CA TYR A 83 6.47 1.02 -1.82
C TYR A 83 5.82 2.32 -2.29
N ILE A 84 6.17 3.46 -1.68
CA ILE A 84 5.65 4.77 -2.06
C ILE A 84 6.10 5.17 -3.47
N ASN A 85 7.30 4.77 -3.90
CA ASN A 85 7.75 4.95 -5.28
C ASN A 85 6.88 4.18 -6.29
N LEU A 86 6.41 2.97 -5.95
CA LEU A 86 5.45 2.23 -6.77
C LEU A 86 4.12 2.98 -6.87
N ILE A 87 3.61 3.48 -5.74
CA ILE A 87 2.41 4.35 -5.71
C ILE A 87 2.61 5.56 -6.61
N ASN A 88 3.77 6.22 -6.51
CA ASN A 88 4.10 7.40 -7.31
C ASN A 88 4.05 7.12 -8.82
N LYS A 89 4.62 5.98 -9.25
CA LYS A 89 4.59 5.51 -10.64
C LYS A 89 3.15 5.25 -11.10
N GLY A 90 2.35 4.60 -10.26
CA GLY A 90 0.94 4.34 -10.54
C GLY A 90 0.09 5.61 -10.68
N ILE A 91 0.29 6.59 -9.80
CA ILE A 91 -0.39 7.89 -9.89
C ILE A 91 -0.02 8.62 -11.17
N ALA A 92 1.24 8.53 -11.60
CA ALA A 92 1.70 9.17 -12.84
C ALA A 92 0.97 8.63 -14.08
N GLN A 93 0.56 7.35 -14.07
CA GLN A 93 -0.23 6.74 -15.15
C GLN A 93 -1.71 7.14 -15.11
N THR A 94 -2.28 7.39 -13.94
CA THR A 94 -3.72 7.66 -13.75
C THR A 94 -4.14 9.13 -13.88
N LYS A 95 -3.18 10.06 -14.07
CA LYS A 95 -3.41 11.53 -14.10
C LYS A 95 -4.12 12.08 -12.85
N ILE A 96 -4.16 11.32 -11.76
CA ILE A 96 -4.77 11.75 -10.49
C ILE A 96 -3.89 12.82 -9.85
N ARG A 97 -4.51 13.94 -9.43
CA ARG A 97 -3.80 14.97 -8.67
C ARG A 97 -3.42 14.42 -7.29
N PRO A 98 -2.21 14.67 -6.77
CA PRO A 98 -1.81 14.18 -5.45
C PRO A 98 -2.79 14.52 -4.32
N ALA A 99 -3.41 15.70 -4.37
CA ALA A 99 -4.42 16.12 -3.40
C ALA A 99 -5.70 15.26 -3.39
N ASN A 100 -5.94 14.43 -4.40
CA ASN A 100 -7.13 13.58 -4.52
C ASN A 100 -6.84 12.11 -4.17
N ILE A 101 -5.66 11.84 -3.60
CA ILE A 101 -5.26 10.48 -3.24
C ILE A 101 -6.04 9.97 -2.02
N CYS A 102 -6.46 8.71 -2.07
CA CYS A 102 -6.95 7.97 -0.91
C CYS A 102 -5.78 7.28 -0.21
N ALA A 103 -5.60 7.58 1.08
CA ALA A 103 -4.48 7.09 1.88
C ALA A 103 -4.87 6.79 3.34
N GLN A 104 -6.17 6.67 3.63
CA GLN A 104 -6.68 6.46 4.98
C GLN A 104 -6.15 5.15 5.60
N SER A 105 -5.87 4.15 4.76
CA SER A 105 -5.32 2.87 5.16
C SER A 105 -4.38 2.35 4.07
N LEU A 106 -3.50 1.42 4.45
CA LEU A 106 -2.50 0.85 3.55
C LEU A 106 -3.16 0.12 2.36
N ASN A 107 -4.17 -0.71 2.62
CA ASN A 107 -4.91 -1.44 1.58
C ASN A 107 -5.58 -0.50 0.55
N CYS A 108 -6.03 0.68 0.95
CA CYS A 108 -6.60 1.67 0.04
C CYS A 108 -5.58 2.21 -0.97
N THR A 109 -4.27 2.09 -0.73
CA THR A 109 -3.25 2.56 -1.69
C THR A 109 -2.91 1.54 -2.77
N LEU A 110 -3.40 0.30 -2.65
CA LEU A 110 -3.13 -0.76 -3.61
C LEU A 110 -3.71 -0.50 -5.00
N HIS A 111 -4.80 0.24 -5.14
CA HIS A 111 -5.39 0.57 -6.46
C HIS A 111 -4.45 1.41 -7.34
N TYR A 112 -3.51 2.15 -6.74
CA TYR A 112 -2.48 2.85 -7.51
C TYR A 112 -1.45 1.89 -8.10
N ILE A 113 -1.18 0.77 -7.41
CA ILE A 113 -0.20 -0.24 -7.82
C ILE A 113 -0.85 -1.30 -8.72
N LEU A 114 -2.09 -1.69 -8.41
CA LEU A 114 -2.87 -2.73 -9.08
C LEU A 114 -3.95 -2.07 -9.95
N GLN A 115 -3.54 -1.55 -11.11
CA GLN A 115 -4.44 -0.85 -12.01
C GLN A 115 -5.31 -1.82 -12.80
N ARG A 116 -4.79 -3.02 -13.07
CA ARG A 116 -5.57 -4.10 -13.67
C ARG A 116 -6.22 -4.98 -12.59
N PRO A 117 -7.43 -5.49 -12.83
CA PRO A 117 -8.06 -6.43 -11.91
C PRO A 117 -7.20 -7.66 -11.64
N LEU A 118 -7.06 -8.02 -10.36
CA LEU A 118 -6.26 -9.18 -9.92
C LEU A 118 -6.74 -10.53 -10.47
N HIS A 119 -8.00 -10.64 -10.92
CA HIS A 119 -8.50 -11.87 -11.54
C HIS A 119 -7.83 -12.16 -12.90
N ILE A 120 -7.14 -11.19 -13.50
CA ILE A 120 -6.39 -11.34 -14.75
C ILE A 120 -5.04 -12.06 -14.51
N ILE A 121 -4.61 -12.20 -13.26
CA ILE A 121 -3.40 -12.95 -12.92
C ILE A 121 -3.62 -14.41 -13.29
N ASN A 122 -3.16 -14.82 -14.47
CA ASN A 122 -3.16 -16.23 -14.86
C ASN A 122 -2.32 -17.06 -13.87
N ASN A 123 -2.70 -18.32 -13.66
CA ASN A 123 -2.05 -19.26 -12.72
C ASN A 123 -0.51 -19.35 -12.81
N ASN A 124 0.10 -18.94 -13.93
CA ASN A 124 1.55 -18.98 -14.13
C ASN A 124 2.26 -17.63 -13.93
N LYS A 125 1.54 -16.52 -13.71
CA LYS A 125 2.16 -15.21 -13.47
C LYS A 125 2.20 -14.90 -11.99
N SER A 126 3.42 -14.69 -11.47
CA SER A 126 3.61 -14.15 -10.12
C SER A 126 3.00 -12.76 -10.00
N ILE A 127 2.40 -12.45 -8.84
CA ILE A 127 1.93 -11.10 -8.50
C ILE A 127 3.03 -10.04 -8.65
N ILE A 128 4.30 -10.42 -8.43
CA ILE A 128 5.45 -9.53 -8.63
C ILE A 128 5.59 -9.16 -10.10
N ASN A 129 5.52 -10.15 -11.00
CA ASN A 129 5.61 -9.92 -12.44
C ASN A 129 4.41 -9.12 -12.94
N PHE A 130 3.23 -9.39 -12.40
CA PHE A 130 2.02 -8.63 -12.71
C PHE A 130 2.17 -7.14 -12.37
N ILE A 131 2.62 -6.81 -11.14
CA ILE A 131 2.86 -5.43 -10.72
C ILE A 131 3.97 -4.76 -11.57
N ALA A 132 5.05 -5.48 -11.86
CA ALA A 132 6.14 -4.99 -12.68
C ALA A 132 5.68 -4.63 -14.10
N GLU A 133 4.85 -5.48 -14.71
CA GLU A 133 4.24 -5.23 -16.03
C GLU A 133 3.22 -4.07 -15.99
N ASP A 134 2.35 -4.00 -14.97
CA ASP A 134 1.35 -2.94 -14.82
C ASP A 134 2.01 -1.56 -14.73
N LEU A 135 3.09 -1.46 -13.96
CA LEU A 135 3.76 -0.21 -13.69
C LEU A 135 4.89 0.10 -14.66
N ASP A 136 5.19 -0.79 -15.62
CA ASP A 136 6.35 -0.66 -16.51
C ASP A 136 7.64 -0.39 -15.72
N LEU A 137 7.94 -1.31 -14.79
CA LEU A 137 9.08 -1.25 -13.87
C LEU A 137 9.82 -2.58 -13.83
N PRO A 138 11.14 -2.55 -13.55
CA PRO A 138 11.89 -3.78 -13.38
C PRO A 138 11.54 -4.48 -12.05
N ILE A 139 11.64 -5.80 -12.04
CA ILE A 139 11.19 -6.68 -10.94
C ILE A 139 11.89 -6.36 -9.61
N ASP A 140 13.14 -5.92 -9.64
CA ASP A 140 13.92 -5.53 -8.45
C ASP A 140 13.24 -4.40 -7.66
N LYS A 141 12.63 -3.43 -8.36
CA LYS A 141 11.90 -2.32 -7.72
C LYS A 141 10.66 -2.80 -6.99
N VAL A 142 9.97 -3.80 -7.55
CA VAL A 142 8.81 -4.42 -6.89
C VAL A 142 9.27 -5.26 -5.69
N LYS A 143 10.36 -6.01 -5.84
CA LYS A 143 10.93 -6.83 -4.75
C LYS A 143 11.41 -5.99 -3.57
N ALA A 144 11.94 -4.79 -3.79
CA ALA A 144 12.34 -3.88 -2.72
C ALA A 144 11.16 -3.47 -1.81
N ALA A 145 9.92 -3.54 -2.32
CA ALA A 145 8.70 -3.25 -1.57
C ALA A 145 7.89 -4.50 -1.20
N GLU A 146 8.41 -5.72 -1.44
CA GLU A 146 7.67 -6.98 -1.39
C GLU A 146 6.87 -7.14 -0.09
N ARG A 147 7.53 -6.91 1.06
CA ARG A 147 6.93 -7.10 2.37
C ARG A 147 5.75 -6.15 2.60
N VAL A 148 5.89 -4.89 2.21
CA VAL A 148 4.84 -3.87 2.37
C VAL A 148 3.65 -4.17 1.46
N ILE A 149 3.91 -4.57 0.20
CA ILE A 149 2.85 -5.00 -0.73
C ILE A 149 2.11 -6.22 -0.17
N ALA A 150 2.85 -7.21 0.36
CA ALA A 150 2.25 -8.41 0.94
C ALA A 150 1.36 -8.08 2.14
N LYS A 151 1.77 -7.15 3.02
CA LYS A 151 0.92 -6.67 4.12
C LYS A 151 -0.34 -5.99 3.59
N ALA A 152 -0.19 -5.08 2.62
CA ALA A 152 -1.32 -4.39 2.01
C ALA A 152 -2.33 -5.37 1.40
N LEU A 153 -1.85 -6.42 0.72
CA LEU A 153 -2.70 -7.46 0.13
C LEU A 153 -3.44 -8.30 1.17
N LEU A 154 -2.80 -8.62 2.30
CA LEU A 154 -3.44 -9.33 3.43
C LEU A 154 -4.54 -8.49 4.10
N GLU A 155 -4.44 -7.17 4.05
CA GLU A 155 -5.47 -6.25 4.56
C GLU A 155 -6.57 -5.96 3.52
N TYR A 156 -6.29 -6.22 2.24
CA TYR A 156 -7.23 -5.97 1.14
C TYR A 156 -8.08 -7.19 0.78
N LEU A 157 -7.50 -8.38 0.84
CA LEU A 157 -8.12 -9.61 0.33
C LEU A 157 -8.62 -10.52 1.45
N PRO A 158 -9.56 -11.43 1.11
CA PRO A 158 -9.92 -12.53 2.00
C PRO A 158 -8.68 -13.31 2.45
N THR A 159 -8.52 -13.41 3.76
CA THR A 159 -7.34 -14.00 4.39
C THR A 159 -7.75 -15.19 5.25
N ILE A 160 -7.06 -16.31 5.11
CA ILE A 160 -7.21 -17.48 5.99
C ILE A 160 -6.04 -17.55 6.96
N THR A 161 -6.30 -18.04 8.18
CA THR A 161 -5.26 -18.35 9.15
C THR A 161 -5.07 -19.86 9.22
N LEU A 162 -3.86 -20.33 8.95
CA LEU A 162 -3.48 -21.74 8.99
C LEU A 162 -3.20 -22.19 10.43
N ARG A 163 -3.11 -23.50 10.65
CA ARG A 163 -2.91 -24.10 11.99
C ARG A 163 -1.61 -23.67 12.68
N ASP A 164 -0.61 -23.30 11.90
CA ASP A 164 0.69 -22.79 12.37
C ASP A 164 0.68 -21.28 12.64
N GLY A 165 -0.48 -20.62 12.51
CA GLY A 165 -0.65 -19.18 12.68
C GLY A 165 -0.30 -18.36 11.44
N CYS A 166 0.10 -18.99 10.33
CA CYS A 166 0.36 -18.29 9.08
C CYS A 166 -0.93 -17.71 8.49
N LYS A 167 -0.87 -16.44 8.08
CA LYS A 167 -1.96 -15.77 7.36
C LYS A 167 -1.70 -15.82 5.86
N VAL A 168 -2.71 -16.16 5.07
CA VAL A 168 -2.59 -16.26 3.60
C VAL A 168 -3.75 -15.54 2.92
N ALA A 169 -3.44 -14.58 2.06
CA ALA A 169 -4.39 -13.90 1.20
C ALA A 169 -4.64 -14.72 -0.06
N LEU A 170 -5.92 -14.90 -0.39
CA LEU A 170 -6.36 -15.74 -1.50
C LEU A 170 -7.15 -14.94 -2.52
N LEU A 171 -6.97 -15.30 -3.79
CA LEU A 171 -7.85 -14.93 -4.88
C LEU A 171 -8.57 -16.17 -5.39
N LEU A 172 -9.88 -16.07 -5.51
CA LEU A 172 -10.71 -17.08 -6.16
C LEU A 172 -10.89 -16.68 -7.62
N GLN A 173 -10.46 -17.54 -8.54
CA GLN A 173 -10.60 -17.34 -9.98
C GLN A 173 -11.52 -18.42 -10.52
N GLY A 174 -12.68 -18.02 -11.04
CA GLY A 174 -13.55 -18.91 -11.81
C GLY A 174 -13.14 -18.89 -13.27
N ASP A 175 -13.01 -20.05 -13.89
CA ASP A 175 -12.95 -20.13 -15.35
C ASP A 175 -14.34 -20.34 -15.96
N GLN A 176 -14.43 -20.28 -17.30
CA GLN A 176 -15.66 -20.55 -18.05
C GLN A 176 -16.21 -21.97 -17.82
N SER A 177 -15.39 -22.89 -17.29
CA SER A 177 -15.78 -24.26 -16.95
C SER A 177 -16.38 -24.40 -15.54
N ARG A 178 -16.64 -23.28 -14.85
CA ARG A 178 -17.10 -23.21 -13.44
C ARG A 178 -16.12 -23.83 -12.44
N LYS A 179 -14.86 -24.05 -12.84
CA LYS A 179 -13.82 -24.55 -11.94
C LYS A 179 -13.21 -23.36 -11.22
N VAL A 180 -13.27 -23.39 -9.89
CA VAL A 180 -12.63 -22.38 -9.05
C VAL A 180 -11.18 -22.77 -8.82
N THR A 181 -10.26 -21.91 -9.27
CA THR A 181 -8.84 -21.99 -8.95
C THR A 181 -8.52 -20.99 -7.85
N ILE A 182 -7.61 -21.37 -6.96
CA ILE A 182 -7.24 -20.57 -5.80
C ILE A 182 -5.80 -20.13 -5.98
N VAL A 183 -5.61 -18.82 -6.11
CA VAL A 183 -4.31 -18.20 -6.28
C VAL A 183 -3.90 -17.57 -4.95
N LYS A 184 -2.77 -18.01 -4.42
CA LYS A 184 -2.16 -17.42 -3.21
C LYS A 184 -1.35 -16.21 -3.64
N VAL A 185 -1.68 -15.04 -3.10
CA VAL A 185 -1.02 -13.79 -3.52
C VAL A 185 -0.07 -13.22 -2.50
N ALA A 186 -0.40 -13.34 -1.21
CA ALA A 186 0.44 -12.85 -0.13
C ALA A 186 0.31 -13.73 1.11
N MET A 187 1.33 -13.74 1.94
CA MET A 187 1.31 -14.43 3.23
C MET A 187 2.14 -13.74 4.30
N LYS A 188 1.78 -13.96 5.57
CA LYS A 188 2.58 -13.64 6.76
C LYS A 188 2.79 -14.91 7.57
N CYS A 189 4.04 -15.33 7.73
CA CYS A 189 4.43 -16.46 8.57
C CYS A 189 5.55 -16.07 9.54
N ARG A 190 5.67 -16.82 10.65
CA ARG A 190 6.77 -16.63 11.62
C ARG A 190 8.16 -16.86 11.00
N ILE A 191 8.28 -17.81 10.07
CA ILE A 191 9.57 -18.19 9.46
C ILE A 191 9.96 -17.23 8.33
N HIS A 192 9.03 -16.88 7.45
CA HIS A 192 9.31 -16.11 6.22
C HIS A 192 8.92 -14.64 6.31
N GLY A 193 8.27 -14.20 7.39
CA GLY A 193 7.69 -12.87 7.48
C GLY A 193 6.60 -12.66 6.42
N TYR A 194 6.55 -11.46 5.87
CA TYR A 194 5.66 -11.08 4.77
C TYR A 194 6.26 -11.44 3.41
N LYS A 195 5.50 -12.12 2.56
CA LYS A 195 5.97 -12.56 1.25
C LYS A 195 4.88 -12.59 0.18
N LEU A 196 5.28 -12.35 -1.07
CA LEU A 196 4.41 -12.40 -2.24
C LEU A 196 4.54 -13.74 -2.96
N GLY A 197 3.41 -14.29 -3.43
CA GLY A 197 3.39 -15.43 -4.36
C GLY A 197 4.11 -16.70 -3.90
N ILE A 198 4.30 -16.91 -2.59
CA ILE A 198 5.01 -18.10 -2.10
C ILE A 198 4.17 -19.36 -2.29
N ASP A 199 4.85 -20.39 -2.80
CA ASP A 199 4.31 -21.73 -2.83
C ASP A 199 4.45 -22.42 -1.46
N CYS A 200 3.58 -22.05 -0.51
CA CYS A 200 3.56 -22.69 0.82
C CYS A 200 2.89 -24.08 0.74
N PRO A 201 3.60 -25.19 0.98
CA PRO A 201 3.04 -26.54 0.88
C PRO A 201 1.92 -26.79 1.91
N ILE A 202 2.06 -26.21 3.11
CA ILE A 202 1.06 -26.29 4.18
C ILE A 202 -0.24 -25.61 3.74
N ALA A 203 -0.12 -24.39 3.18
CA ALA A 203 -1.26 -23.66 2.62
C ALA A 203 -1.94 -24.48 1.50
N ASN A 204 -1.17 -25.07 0.59
CA ASN A 204 -1.71 -25.91 -0.50
C ASN A 204 -2.49 -27.12 0.04
N SER A 205 -1.97 -27.79 1.07
CA SER A 205 -2.63 -28.96 1.66
C SER A 205 -3.94 -28.59 2.37
N LEU A 206 -4.00 -27.42 3.02
CA LEU A 206 -5.17 -26.97 3.75
C LEU A 206 -6.24 -26.39 2.81
N ILE A 207 -5.83 -25.61 1.82
CA ILE A 207 -6.71 -25.09 0.78
C ILE A 207 -7.30 -26.26 -0.03
N SER A 208 -6.49 -27.23 -0.44
CA SER A 208 -7.02 -28.41 -1.15
C SER A 208 -8.04 -29.17 -0.30
N ARG A 209 -7.84 -29.33 1.01
CA ARG A 209 -8.84 -29.93 1.91
C ARG A 209 -10.12 -29.10 2.07
N LEU A 210 -10.02 -27.77 2.18
CA LEU A 210 -11.17 -26.89 2.33
C LEU A 210 -12.06 -26.83 1.09
N PHE A 211 -11.48 -27.02 -0.11
CA PHE A 211 -12.20 -26.87 -1.37
C PHE A 211 -12.47 -28.20 -2.11
N LEU A 212 -11.76 -29.29 -1.78
CA LEU A 212 -12.07 -30.64 -2.28
C LEU A 212 -13.12 -31.38 -1.43
N THR A 213 -13.48 -30.88 -0.26
CA THR A 213 -14.53 -31.48 0.59
C THR A 213 -15.95 -31.27 0.06
N ASN A 214 -16.16 -30.41 -0.95
CA ASN A 214 -17.47 -30.19 -1.59
C ASN A 214 -17.75 -31.09 -2.81
N LYS A 215 -17.03 -32.22 -2.99
CA LYS A 215 -17.39 -33.21 -4.04
C LYS A 215 -18.46 -34.22 -3.62
N HIS A 216 -18.95 -34.17 -2.38
CA HIS A 216 -20.03 -35.02 -1.89
C HIS A 216 -20.97 -34.22 -0.97
N ALA A 217 -21.91 -33.50 -1.57
CA ALA A 217 -23.16 -33.08 -0.95
C ALA A 217 -24.25 -33.07 -2.02
#